data_AF-X1L3W6-F1
#
_entry.id   AF-X1L3W6-F1
#
_cell.length_a   1.000
_cell.length_b   1.000
_cell.length_c   1.000
_cell.angle_alpha   90.00
_cell.angle_beta   90.00
_cell.angle_gamma   90.00
#
_symmetry.space_group_name_H-M   'P 1'
#
loop_
_entity.id
_entity.type
_entity.pdbx_description
1 polymer ?
#
loop_
_entity_poly.entity_id
_entity_poly.type
_entity_poly.pdbx_seq_one_letter_code
_entity_poly.pdbx_strand_id
1 'polypeptide(L)'
;MMVLLSLITNSFFLGYLAVFIVTHIPFDIVMLAKRGKASYPRPSFETFFETFAVIVPTLIFWLFLFINPIVFFNSGKDYASLEIGFSTWEWIIRVIGLVLLSVGLLIGCLGRIGRGAYLARNESKLATNWGHAIVRHPSYFMYITGFIGLLLASLSPYLLILLIGIPGYILTTIHEEKDLKEAFGDSYYINKGIMESYNWTITTASSKNFVTGCKNLGKNVTDTYADILVDDISDKDLFDYDCIFVPSGGHINGFYIYDVSDPANPIELFHDASAGKANSIDIVGDLAFLAILFSGLKIYNISNLAAPVYLGSYEDSGAIVDIQVIDDIAYLSDHGSSSGDTAGIKLIDVTDPQNPFLIVNYRGGGKPSNLFVQNKTVFSADYV
;
A
#
# COMPACT_ATOMS: atom_id res chain seq x y z
N MET A 1 45.63 9.18 -16.70
CA MET A 1 44.56 8.52 -15.89
C MET A 1 43.26 9.31 -15.94
N MET A 2 43.23 10.60 -15.57
CA MET A 2 42.00 11.43 -15.62
C MET A 2 41.34 11.52 -17.00
N VAL A 3 42.10 11.67 -18.08
CA VAL A 3 41.56 11.70 -19.46
C VAL A 3 40.88 10.38 -19.83
N LEU A 4 41.49 9.24 -19.45
CA LEU A 4 40.92 7.91 -19.68
C LEU A 4 39.63 7.72 -18.87
N LEU A 5 39.61 8.16 -17.61
CA LEU A 5 38.43 8.08 -16.75
C LEU A 5 37.28 8.93 -17.27
N SER A 6 37.58 10.13 -17.78
CA SER A 6 36.60 11.03 -18.41
C SER A 6 36.08 10.45 -19.72
N LEU A 7 36.94 9.82 -20.53
CA LEU A 7 36.56 9.11 -21.75
C LEU A 7 35.59 7.95 -21.44
N ILE A 8 35.91 7.12 -20.43
CA ILE A 8 35.05 6.01 -20.00
C ILE A 8 33.70 6.54 -19.52
N THR A 9 33.70 7.55 -18.66
CA THR A 9 32.49 8.14 -18.07
C THR A 9 31.57 8.72 -19.15
N ASN A 10 32.10 9.52 -20.07
CA ASN A 10 31.30 10.15 -21.13
C ASN A 10 30.85 9.14 -22.20
N SER A 11 31.66 8.10 -22.49
CA SER A 11 31.22 6.98 -23.33
C SER A 11 30.06 6.22 -22.69
N PHE A 12 30.13 6.00 -21.36
CA PHE A 12 29.06 5.37 -20.61
C PHE A 12 27.77 6.20 -20.65
N PHE A 13 27.83 7.53 -20.49
CA PHE A 13 26.64 8.39 -20.57
C PHE A 13 25.93 8.29 -21.93
N LEU A 14 26.68 8.22 -23.04
CA LEU A 14 26.09 7.97 -24.36
C LEU A 14 25.41 6.60 -24.43
N GLY A 15 26.06 5.56 -23.89
CA GLY A 15 25.47 4.22 -23.80
C GLY A 15 24.20 4.18 -22.95
N TYR A 16 24.22 4.86 -21.80
CA TYR A 16 23.08 5.03 -20.91
C TYR A 16 21.89 5.64 -21.66
N LEU A 17 22.13 6.75 -22.38
CA LEU A 17 21.11 7.44 -23.16
C LEU A 17 20.56 6.55 -24.28
N ALA A 18 21.43 5.81 -24.99
CA ALA A 18 21.01 4.91 -26.05
C ALA A 18 20.09 3.80 -25.52
N VAL A 19 20.45 3.15 -24.41
CA VAL A 19 19.62 2.12 -23.78
C VAL A 19 18.29 2.70 -23.30
N PHE A 20 18.30 3.88 -22.68
CA PHE A 20 17.08 4.57 -22.25
C PHE A 20 16.15 4.85 -23.44
N ILE A 21 16.67 5.45 -24.52
CA ILE A 21 15.92 5.78 -25.73
C ILE A 21 15.25 4.55 -26.32
N VAL A 22 16.01 3.46 -26.53
CA VAL A 22 15.52 2.22 -27.14
C VAL A 22 14.42 1.58 -26.29
N THR A 23 14.52 1.68 -24.98
CA THR A 23 13.58 1.03 -24.04
C THR A 23 12.37 1.89 -23.68
N HIS A 24 12.42 3.22 -23.84
CA HIS A 24 11.35 4.11 -23.38
C HIS A 24 10.54 4.71 -24.53
N ILE A 25 11.19 5.19 -25.59
CA ILE A 25 10.50 5.89 -26.69
C ILE A 25 9.44 5.02 -27.38
N PRO A 26 9.69 3.75 -27.73
CA PRO A 26 8.66 2.93 -28.39
C PRO A 26 7.40 2.76 -27.54
N PHE A 27 7.55 2.57 -26.23
CA PHE A 27 6.41 2.39 -25.33
C PHE A 27 5.65 3.69 -25.09
N ASP A 28 6.35 4.83 -24.99
CA ASP A 28 5.70 6.13 -24.85
C ASP A 28 4.88 6.48 -26.10
N ILE A 29 5.38 6.17 -27.30
CA ILE A 29 4.63 6.32 -28.56
C ILE A 29 3.37 5.44 -28.54
N VAL A 30 3.48 4.17 -28.13
CA VAL A 30 2.33 3.25 -28.04
C VAL A 30 1.31 3.73 -27.01
N MET A 31 1.77 4.23 -25.85
CA MET A 31 0.90 4.75 -24.80
C MET A 31 0.15 6.00 -25.27
N LEU A 32 0.84 6.95 -25.91
CA LEU A 32 0.21 8.18 -26.44
C LEU A 32 -0.81 7.86 -27.52
N ALA A 33 -0.52 6.89 -28.41
CA ALA A 33 -1.46 6.43 -29.43
C ALA A 33 -2.74 5.80 -28.84
N LYS A 34 -2.70 5.30 -27.59
CA LYS A 34 -3.82 4.64 -26.90
C LYS A 34 -4.48 5.50 -25.82
N ARG A 35 -4.08 6.77 -25.67
CA ARG A 35 -4.49 7.68 -24.58
C ARG A 35 -6.01 7.86 -24.42
N GLY A 36 -6.81 7.59 -25.45
CA GLY A 36 -8.28 7.64 -25.39
C GLY A 36 -8.98 6.38 -24.87
N LYS A 37 -8.25 5.29 -24.56
CA LYS A 37 -8.82 4.00 -24.15
C LYS A 37 -8.48 3.57 -22.72
N ALA A 38 -7.56 4.27 -22.06
CA ALA A 38 -7.14 3.94 -20.70
C ALA A 38 -7.17 5.21 -19.84
N SER A 39 -7.92 5.16 -18.74
CA SER A 39 -7.88 6.20 -17.71
C SER A 39 -6.62 5.98 -16.88
N TYR A 40 -5.65 6.88 -17.03
CA TYR A 40 -4.49 6.90 -16.14
C TYR A 40 -4.77 7.92 -15.04
N PRO A 41 -4.64 7.55 -13.75
CA PRO A 41 -4.58 8.56 -12.70
C PRO A 41 -3.46 9.54 -13.07
N ARG A 42 -3.80 10.82 -13.06
CA ARG A 42 -2.79 11.86 -13.29
C ARG A 42 -2.02 11.96 -11.99
N PRO A 43 -0.67 11.87 -11.99
CA PRO A 43 0.09 12.18 -10.79
C PRO A 43 -0.30 13.61 -10.39
N SER A 44 -0.96 13.73 -9.24
CA SER A 44 -1.30 15.01 -8.63
C SER A 44 -0.05 15.50 -7.91
N PHE A 45 0.50 16.61 -8.39
CA PHE A 45 1.38 17.41 -7.55
C PHE A 45 0.47 18.26 -6.67
N GLU A 46 0.59 18.14 -5.36
CA GLU A 46 -0.21 18.93 -4.43
C GLU A 46 0.39 20.33 -4.26
N THR A 47 1.72 20.41 -4.35
CA THR A 47 2.44 21.66 -4.12
C THR A 47 3.33 22.08 -5.29
N PHE A 48 3.56 23.39 -5.40
CA PHE A 48 4.56 23.96 -6.31
C PHE A 48 5.96 23.39 -6.01
N PHE A 49 6.28 23.17 -4.73
CA PHE A 49 7.57 22.64 -4.32
C PHE A 49 7.79 21.22 -4.82
N GLU A 50 6.78 20.32 -4.71
CA GLU A 50 6.86 18.97 -5.28
C GLU A 50 7.10 19.01 -6.78
N THR A 51 6.33 19.83 -7.49
CA THR A 51 6.45 20.00 -8.95
C THR A 51 7.87 20.44 -9.31
N PHE A 52 8.39 21.46 -8.62
CA PHE A 52 9.74 21.97 -8.83
C PHE A 52 10.80 20.91 -8.51
N ALA A 53 10.67 20.25 -7.37
CA ALA A 53 11.60 19.24 -6.89
C ALA A 53 11.67 18.02 -7.81
N VAL A 54 10.58 17.64 -8.48
CA VAL A 54 10.60 16.53 -9.43
C VAL A 54 11.11 16.98 -10.80
N ILE A 55 10.55 18.07 -11.36
CA ILE A 55 10.79 18.44 -12.75
C ILE A 55 12.20 18.99 -12.95
N VAL A 56 12.67 19.91 -12.10
CA VAL A 56 13.93 20.63 -12.33
C VAL A 56 15.14 19.68 -12.24
N PRO A 57 15.32 18.87 -11.18
CA PRO A 57 16.34 17.84 -11.12
C PRO A 57 16.30 16.87 -12.30
N THR A 58 15.12 16.42 -12.70
CA THR A 58 14.96 15.48 -13.82
C THR A 58 15.42 16.08 -15.15
N LEU A 59 15.08 17.35 -15.41
CA LEU A 59 15.55 18.05 -16.60
C LEU A 59 17.06 18.25 -16.58
N ILE A 60 17.63 18.67 -15.44
CA ILE A 60 19.08 18.86 -15.30
C ILE A 60 19.82 17.53 -15.50
N PHE A 61 19.31 16.43 -14.94
CA PHE A 61 19.87 15.09 -15.11
C PHE A 61 19.97 14.70 -16.59
N TRP A 62 18.90 14.86 -17.35
CA TRP A 62 18.89 14.51 -18.78
C TRP A 62 19.72 15.48 -19.63
N LEU A 63 19.64 16.78 -19.37
CA LEU A 63 20.47 17.78 -20.05
C LEU A 63 21.95 17.49 -19.84
N PHE A 64 22.34 17.12 -18.63
CA PHE A 64 23.73 16.79 -18.33
C PHE A 64 24.19 15.53 -19.07
N LEU A 65 23.42 14.44 -18.99
CA LEU A 65 23.73 13.19 -19.69
C LEU A 65 23.84 13.37 -21.22
N PHE A 66 23.09 14.32 -21.79
CA PHE A 66 23.14 14.62 -23.21
C PHE A 66 24.28 15.58 -23.58
N ILE A 67 24.43 16.70 -22.87
CA ILE A 67 25.36 17.77 -23.24
C ILE A 67 26.80 17.40 -22.90
N ASN A 68 27.05 16.80 -21.72
CA ASN A 68 28.42 16.60 -21.24
C ASN A 68 29.26 15.73 -22.18
N PRO A 69 28.76 14.58 -22.68
CA PRO A 69 29.52 13.77 -23.63
C PRO A 69 29.79 14.50 -24.95
N ILE A 70 28.82 15.24 -25.48
CA ILE A 70 28.96 15.98 -26.74
C ILE A 70 30.07 17.03 -26.59
N VAL A 71 30.07 17.77 -25.48
CA VAL A 71 31.11 18.78 -25.21
C VAL A 71 32.47 18.12 -25.03
N PHE A 72 32.54 17.00 -24.30
CA PHE A 72 33.77 16.26 -24.08
C PHE A 72 34.39 15.76 -25.39
N PHE A 73 33.62 15.10 -26.26
CA PHE A 73 34.14 14.56 -27.52
C PHE A 73 34.51 15.63 -28.55
N ASN A 74 33.89 16.81 -28.50
CA ASN A 74 34.23 17.92 -29.40
C ASN A 74 35.41 18.77 -28.91
N SER A 75 35.55 18.98 -27.61
CA SER A 75 36.52 19.92 -27.04
C SER A 75 37.65 19.28 -26.23
N GLY A 76 37.52 17.99 -25.90
CA GLY A 76 38.43 17.27 -25.00
C GLY A 76 38.33 17.69 -23.52
N LYS A 77 37.40 18.59 -23.18
CA LYS A 77 37.25 19.16 -21.83
C LYS A 77 35.98 18.67 -21.15
N ASP A 78 36.11 18.34 -19.87
CA ASP A 78 35.00 17.99 -18.98
C ASP A 78 34.70 19.19 -18.06
N TYR A 79 33.93 20.16 -18.56
CA TYR A 79 33.68 21.45 -17.89
C TYR A 79 32.90 21.33 -16.58
N ALA A 80 32.24 20.19 -16.36
CA ALA A 80 31.45 19.93 -15.18
C ALA A 80 32.26 19.32 -14.03
N SER A 81 33.35 18.62 -14.35
CA SER A 81 34.20 18.01 -13.33
C SER A 81 35.02 19.08 -12.64
N LEU A 82 34.88 19.19 -11.33
CA LEU A 82 35.82 19.96 -10.54
C LEU A 82 37.13 19.17 -10.50
N GLU A 83 38.26 19.79 -10.86
CA GLU A 83 39.59 19.27 -10.51
C GLU A 83 39.83 19.41 -9.00
N ILE A 84 38.93 18.88 -8.16
CA ILE A 84 39.23 18.69 -6.75
C ILE A 84 40.29 17.59 -6.72
N GLY A 85 41.44 17.86 -6.09
CA GLY A 85 42.58 16.97 -5.98
C GLY A 85 42.32 15.69 -5.16
N PHE A 86 41.33 14.89 -5.54
CA PHE A 86 41.08 13.54 -5.03
C PHE A 86 42.08 12.57 -5.67
N SER A 87 43.36 12.72 -5.37
CA SER A 87 44.44 12.09 -6.13
C SER A 87 44.44 10.55 -6.13
N THR A 88 43.68 9.87 -5.25
CA THR A 88 43.70 8.39 -5.15
C THR A 88 42.33 7.71 -5.18
N TRP A 89 41.26 8.36 -4.69
CA TRP A 89 39.93 7.74 -4.55
C TRP A 89 38.95 8.13 -5.65
N GLU A 90 39.30 9.08 -6.52
CA GLU A 90 38.40 9.62 -7.55
C GLU A 90 37.79 8.52 -8.43
N TRP A 91 38.62 7.61 -8.93
CA TRP A 91 38.17 6.53 -9.80
C TRP A 91 37.20 5.57 -9.09
N ILE A 92 37.38 5.34 -7.79
CA ILE A 92 36.49 4.50 -6.98
C ILE A 92 35.12 5.15 -6.89
N ILE A 93 35.08 6.44 -6.57
CA ILE A 93 33.82 7.19 -6.44
C ILE A 93 33.08 7.21 -7.79
N ARG A 94 33.80 7.45 -8.89
CA ARG A 94 33.19 7.44 -10.23
C ARG A 94 32.65 6.06 -10.59
N VAL A 95 33.39 4.99 -10.32
CA VAL A 95 32.92 3.61 -10.57
C VAL A 95 31.65 3.32 -9.76
N ILE A 96 31.60 3.70 -8.48
CA ILE A 96 30.38 3.58 -7.66
C ILE A 96 29.21 4.32 -8.33
N GLY A 97 29.45 5.54 -8.81
CA GLY A 97 28.44 6.32 -9.53
C GLY A 97 27.92 5.63 -10.79
N LEU A 98 28.81 5.09 -11.62
CA LEU A 98 28.46 4.35 -12.84
C LEU A 98 27.68 3.06 -12.54
N VAL A 99 28.04 2.36 -11.46
CA VAL A 99 27.31 1.16 -11.00
C VAL A 99 25.90 1.54 -10.57
N LEU A 100 25.73 2.60 -9.78
CA LEU A 100 24.41 3.07 -9.35
C LEU A 100 23.53 3.46 -10.55
N LEU A 101 24.09 4.19 -11.52
CA LEU A 101 23.40 4.50 -12.79
C LEU A 101 22.96 3.23 -13.51
N SER A 102 23.84 2.23 -13.60
CA SER A 102 23.56 0.96 -14.30
C SER A 102 22.43 0.18 -13.64
N VAL A 103 22.47 0.03 -12.31
CA VAL A 103 21.45 -0.68 -11.53
C VAL A 103 20.09 0.03 -11.65
N GLY A 104 20.08 1.35 -11.49
CA GLY A 104 18.88 2.16 -11.67
C GLY A 104 18.26 2.00 -13.05
N LEU A 105 19.07 2.15 -14.10
CA LEU A 105 18.62 2.02 -15.49
C LEU A 105 18.08 0.61 -15.78
N LEU A 106 18.78 -0.44 -15.33
CA LEU A 106 18.33 -1.82 -15.54
C LEU A 106 16.95 -2.05 -14.93
N ILE A 107 16.77 -1.68 -13.66
CA ILE A 107 15.49 -1.85 -12.95
C ILE A 107 14.40 -0.99 -13.61
N GLY A 108 14.70 0.27 -13.97
CA GLY A 108 13.78 1.16 -14.67
C GLY A 108 13.30 0.60 -16.01
N CYS A 109 14.24 0.11 -16.85
CA CYS A 109 13.96 -0.53 -18.13
C CYS A 109 13.10 -1.79 -17.95
N LEU A 110 13.44 -2.66 -16.99
CA LEU A 110 12.64 -3.85 -16.68
C LEU A 110 11.23 -3.49 -16.20
N GLY A 111 11.09 -2.39 -15.43
CA GLY A 111 9.78 -1.86 -15.03
C GLY A 111 8.96 -1.41 -16.23
N ARG A 112 9.56 -0.68 -17.17
CA ARG A 112 8.91 -0.25 -18.41
C ARG A 112 8.48 -1.42 -19.29
N ILE A 113 9.33 -2.44 -19.45
CA ILE A 113 8.99 -3.66 -20.20
C ILE A 113 7.81 -4.37 -19.52
N GLY A 114 7.87 -4.51 -18.18
CA GLY A 114 6.80 -5.13 -17.39
C GLY A 114 5.46 -4.42 -17.57
N ARG A 115 5.43 -3.09 -17.45
CA ARG A 115 4.23 -2.28 -17.70
C ARG A 115 3.79 -2.34 -19.18
N GLY A 116 4.74 -2.32 -20.11
CA GLY A 116 4.52 -2.36 -21.55
C GLY A 116 3.72 -3.58 -22.01
N ALA A 117 3.93 -4.73 -21.36
CA ALA A 117 3.16 -5.96 -21.63
C ALA A 117 1.65 -5.80 -21.39
N TYR A 118 1.23 -4.85 -20.54
CA TYR A 118 -0.18 -4.60 -20.22
C TYR A 118 -0.83 -3.52 -21.09
N LEU A 119 -0.05 -2.75 -21.87
CA LEU A 119 -0.56 -1.71 -22.78
C LEU A 119 -1.43 -2.27 -23.91
N ALA A 120 -1.47 -3.59 -24.12
CA ALA A 120 -2.32 -4.24 -25.10
C ALA A 120 -3.76 -4.49 -24.61
N ARG A 121 -4.03 -4.35 -23.31
CA ARG A 121 -5.32 -4.69 -22.68
C ARG A 121 -6.22 -3.45 -22.54
N ASN A 122 -7.53 -3.68 -22.50
CA ASN A 122 -8.54 -2.64 -22.27
C ASN A 122 -8.85 -2.41 -20.78
N GLU A 123 -8.38 -3.30 -19.89
CA GLU A 123 -8.61 -3.24 -18.45
C GLU A 123 -7.32 -2.88 -17.71
N SER A 124 -7.44 -2.06 -16.66
CA SER A 124 -6.34 -1.69 -15.78
C SER A 124 -5.93 -2.87 -14.91
N LYS A 125 -4.65 -3.27 -14.99
CA LYS A 125 -4.07 -4.32 -14.17
C LYS A 125 -2.84 -3.81 -13.44
N LEU A 126 -2.71 -4.16 -12.16
CA LEU A 126 -1.51 -3.89 -11.38
C LEU A 126 -0.30 -4.62 -11.99
N ALA A 127 0.77 -3.88 -12.28
CA ALA A 127 2.00 -4.44 -12.79
C ALA A 127 2.84 -5.00 -11.65
N THR A 128 3.06 -6.31 -11.65
CA THR A 128 3.71 -7.04 -10.56
C THR A 128 5.02 -7.72 -10.96
N ASN A 129 5.34 -7.68 -12.25
CA ASN A 129 6.40 -8.49 -12.85
C ASN A 129 7.62 -7.62 -13.20
N TRP A 130 8.76 -8.28 -13.42
CA TRP A 130 10.02 -7.66 -13.87
C TRP A 130 10.52 -6.59 -12.90
N GLY A 131 10.71 -5.34 -13.35
CA GLY A 131 11.18 -4.27 -12.45
C GLY A 131 10.23 -4.06 -11.27
N HIS A 132 8.91 -4.22 -11.50
CA HIS A 132 7.89 -4.11 -10.46
C HIS A 132 7.91 -5.26 -9.45
N ALA A 133 8.59 -6.38 -9.76
CA ALA A 133 8.82 -7.47 -8.81
C ALA A 133 9.97 -7.17 -7.84
N ILE A 134 10.86 -6.24 -8.19
CA ILE A 134 12.01 -5.85 -7.36
C ILE A 134 11.64 -4.62 -6.52
N VAL A 135 11.09 -3.58 -7.16
CA VAL A 135 10.71 -2.32 -6.51
C VAL A 135 9.36 -1.84 -7.06
N ARG A 136 8.50 -1.28 -6.19
CA ARG A 136 7.14 -0.84 -6.59
C ARG A 136 7.13 0.23 -7.68
N HIS A 137 8.06 1.17 -7.58
CA HIS A 137 8.20 2.29 -8.52
C HIS A 137 9.58 2.25 -9.23
N PRO A 138 9.79 1.37 -10.22
CA PRO A 138 11.08 1.21 -10.90
C PRO A 138 11.59 2.49 -11.55
N SER A 139 10.69 3.31 -12.10
CA SER A 139 11.08 4.59 -12.71
C SER A 139 11.58 5.60 -11.67
N TYR A 140 10.98 5.67 -10.48
CA TYR A 140 11.44 6.57 -9.42
C TYR A 140 12.74 6.07 -8.81
N PHE A 141 12.86 4.76 -8.62
CA PHE A 141 14.12 4.13 -8.22
C PHE A 141 15.26 4.45 -9.19
N MET A 142 15.01 4.39 -10.51
CA MET A 142 15.97 4.79 -11.55
C MET A 142 16.39 6.25 -11.41
N TYR A 143 15.46 7.17 -11.14
CA TYR A 143 15.81 8.59 -10.96
C TYR A 143 16.59 8.84 -9.67
N ILE A 144 16.19 8.27 -8.54
CA ILE A 144 16.88 8.47 -7.25
C ILE A 144 18.32 7.95 -7.34
N THR A 145 18.48 6.70 -7.80
CA THR A 145 19.82 6.12 -8.03
C THR A 145 20.59 6.84 -9.11
N GLY A 146 19.90 7.37 -10.14
CA GLY A 146 20.50 8.16 -11.20
C GLY A 146 21.04 9.51 -10.71
N PHE A 147 20.32 10.23 -9.86
CA PHE A 147 20.77 11.50 -9.29
C PHE A 147 22.03 11.33 -8.46
N ILE A 148 22.06 10.33 -7.58
CA ILE A 148 23.24 9.99 -6.79
C ILE A 148 24.37 9.49 -7.70
N GLY A 149 24.05 8.58 -8.61
CA GLY A 149 25.02 7.95 -9.50
C GLY A 149 25.69 8.96 -10.43
N LEU A 150 24.92 9.89 -11.00
CA LEU A 150 25.46 10.94 -11.88
C LEU A 150 26.31 11.96 -11.12
N LEU A 151 25.90 12.34 -9.91
CA LEU A 151 26.70 13.18 -9.03
C LEU A 151 28.08 12.55 -8.75
N LEU A 152 28.10 11.25 -8.41
CA LEU A 152 29.34 10.52 -8.12
C LEU A 152 30.18 10.22 -9.37
N ALA A 153 29.55 9.91 -10.51
CA ALA A 153 30.23 9.60 -11.76
C ALA A 153 30.89 10.83 -12.39
N SER A 154 30.24 12.00 -12.29
CA SER A 154 30.75 13.25 -12.83
C SER A 154 31.64 14.03 -11.86
N LEU A 155 31.47 13.80 -10.54
CA LEU A 155 32.09 14.60 -9.47
C LEU A 155 31.85 16.11 -9.66
N SER A 156 30.69 16.46 -10.21
CA SER A 156 30.33 17.84 -10.50
C SER A 156 29.57 18.46 -9.33
N PRO A 157 30.04 19.56 -8.73
CA PRO A 157 29.33 20.23 -7.64
C PRO A 157 27.98 20.81 -8.10
N TYR A 158 27.87 21.14 -9.40
CA TYR A 158 26.66 21.70 -9.99
C TYR A 158 25.49 20.70 -9.96
N LEU A 159 25.79 19.41 -9.83
CA LEU A 159 24.78 18.36 -9.75
C LEU A 159 24.27 18.10 -8.32
N LEU A 160 24.74 18.83 -7.31
CA LEU A 160 24.15 18.77 -5.97
C LEU A 160 22.67 19.15 -5.98
N ILE A 161 22.25 19.98 -6.93
CA ILE A 161 20.85 20.33 -7.15
C ILE A 161 19.96 19.10 -7.42
N LEU A 162 20.53 18.01 -7.97
CA LEU A 162 19.79 16.78 -8.23
C LEU A 162 19.26 16.12 -6.94
N LEU A 163 19.92 16.36 -5.80
CA LEU A 163 19.55 15.76 -4.52
C LEU A 163 18.20 16.29 -4.01
N ILE A 164 17.76 17.48 -4.45
CA ILE A 164 16.42 18.00 -4.17
C ILE A 164 15.33 17.10 -4.81
N GLY A 165 15.68 16.38 -5.88
CA GLY A 165 14.74 15.48 -6.54
C GLY A 165 14.39 14.24 -5.72
N ILE A 166 15.26 13.82 -4.81
CA ILE A 166 15.01 12.64 -3.97
C ILE A 166 13.76 12.82 -3.10
N PRO A 167 13.66 13.86 -2.24
CA PRO A 167 12.43 14.09 -1.47
C PRO A 167 11.22 14.37 -2.38
N GLY A 168 11.39 15.03 -3.52
CA GLY A 168 10.31 15.26 -4.48
C GLY A 168 9.70 13.96 -5.02
N TYR A 169 10.54 13.01 -5.42
CA TYR A 169 10.08 11.69 -5.86
C TYR A 169 9.47 10.88 -4.72
N ILE A 170 10.03 10.93 -3.50
CA ILE A 170 9.45 10.27 -2.33
C ILE A 170 8.02 10.77 -2.06
N LEU A 171 7.81 12.08 -2.04
CA LEU A 171 6.47 12.69 -1.84
C LEU A 171 5.50 12.26 -2.95
N THR A 172 5.93 12.30 -4.21
CA THR A 172 5.12 11.84 -5.35
C THR A 172 4.71 10.37 -5.19
N THR A 173 5.60 9.56 -4.61
CA THR A 173 5.34 8.13 -4.39
C THR A 173 4.21 7.95 -3.37
N ILE A 174 4.15 8.75 -2.31
CA ILE A 174 3.11 8.66 -1.28
C ILE A 174 1.72 8.90 -1.87
N HIS A 175 1.58 9.94 -2.71
CA HIS A 175 0.30 10.23 -3.39
C HIS A 175 -0.07 9.12 -4.38
N GLU A 176 0.89 8.65 -5.18
CA GLU A 176 0.62 7.56 -6.13
C GLU A 176 0.27 6.24 -5.42
N GLU A 177 0.91 5.92 -4.29
CA GLU A 177 0.54 4.74 -3.50
C GLU A 177 -0.88 4.86 -2.94
N LYS A 178 -1.32 6.05 -2.52
CA LYS A 178 -2.69 6.29 -2.08
C LYS A 178 -3.69 6.01 -3.22
N ASP A 179 -3.47 6.60 -4.39
CA ASP A 179 -4.34 6.40 -5.56
C ASP A 179 -4.37 4.92 -6.00
N LEU A 180 -3.23 4.23 -5.96
CA LEU A 180 -3.13 2.80 -6.30
C LEU A 180 -3.84 1.91 -5.27
N LYS A 181 -3.81 2.26 -3.98
CA LYS A 181 -4.57 1.56 -2.95
C LYS A 181 -6.06 1.73 -3.14
N GLU A 182 -6.53 2.94 -3.42
CA GLU A 182 -7.94 3.21 -3.73
C GLU A 182 -8.39 2.45 -4.99
N ALA A 183 -7.53 2.34 -6.01
CA ALA A 183 -7.88 1.68 -7.26
C ALA A 183 -7.81 0.13 -7.22
N PHE A 184 -6.95 -0.46 -6.39
CA PHE A 184 -6.65 -1.91 -6.43
C PHE A 184 -6.88 -2.64 -5.10
N GLY A 185 -7.20 -1.94 -4.00
CA GLY A 185 -7.50 -2.55 -2.69
C GLY A 185 -6.45 -3.56 -2.24
N ASP A 186 -6.92 -4.71 -1.73
CA ASP A 186 -6.08 -5.79 -1.20
C ASP A 186 -5.07 -6.37 -2.19
N SER A 187 -5.38 -6.31 -3.49
CA SER A 187 -4.47 -6.77 -4.55
C SER A 187 -3.17 -5.95 -4.61
N TYR A 188 -3.18 -4.71 -4.10
CA TYR A 188 -1.98 -3.89 -3.98
C TYR A 188 -1.04 -4.38 -2.85
N TYR A 189 -1.61 -4.87 -1.75
CA TYR A 189 -0.85 -5.33 -0.56
C TYR A 189 -0.28 -6.74 -0.74
N ILE A 190 -1.05 -7.66 -1.31
CA ILE A 190 -0.68 -9.08 -1.49
C ILE A 190 0.61 -9.24 -2.31
N ASN A 191 0.87 -8.33 -3.25
CA ASN A 191 1.94 -8.48 -4.23
C ASN A 191 3.37 -8.27 -3.69
N LYS A 192 3.56 -7.94 -2.42
CA LYS A 192 4.90 -7.68 -1.87
C LYS A 192 5.53 -8.92 -1.21
N GLY A 193 4.79 -9.98 -0.90
CA GLY A 193 5.28 -11.00 0.05
C GLY A 193 5.58 -10.44 1.46
N ILE A 194 5.54 -9.11 1.62
CA ILE A 194 5.18 -8.43 2.84
C ILE A 194 3.67 -8.67 2.99
N MET A 195 3.34 -9.87 3.47
CA MET A 195 2.67 -9.85 4.77
C MET A 195 3.58 -8.95 5.59
N GLU A 196 3.12 -7.75 5.97
CA GLU A 196 3.59 -7.32 7.26
C GLU A 196 3.28 -8.53 8.12
N SER A 197 4.32 -9.23 8.52
CA SER A 197 4.25 -10.04 9.70
C SER A 197 3.90 -9.03 10.79
N TYR A 198 2.63 -8.65 10.85
CA TYR A 198 1.88 -8.76 12.07
C TYR A 198 2.32 -10.10 12.60
N ASN A 199 3.33 -10.05 13.47
CA ASN A 199 3.62 -11.14 14.36
C ASN A 199 2.35 -11.24 15.18
N TRP A 200 1.36 -11.94 14.63
CA TRP A 200 0.37 -12.63 15.41
C TRP A 200 1.20 -13.67 16.17
N THR A 201 1.80 -13.22 17.27
CA THR A 201 2.08 -14.13 18.34
C THR A 201 0.71 -14.60 18.76
N ILE A 202 0.37 -15.80 18.29
CA ILE A 202 -0.74 -16.58 18.83
C ILE A 202 -0.37 -16.83 20.29
N THR A 203 -0.68 -15.85 21.12
CA THR A 203 -0.81 -16.06 22.54
C THR A 203 -2.18 -16.67 22.67
N THR A 204 -2.20 -17.98 22.93
CA THR A 204 -3.37 -18.67 23.45
C THR A 204 -3.71 -18.02 24.78
N ALA A 205 -4.49 -16.95 24.73
CA ALA A 205 -5.07 -16.29 25.88
C ALA A 205 -6.57 -16.22 25.61
N SER A 206 -7.32 -16.92 26.45
CA SER A 206 -8.77 -16.91 26.51
C SER A 206 -9.30 -15.47 26.46
N SER A 207 -10.27 -15.23 25.57
CA SER A 207 -11.04 -13.99 25.39
C SER A 207 -10.20 -12.72 25.14
N LYS A 208 -9.92 -12.42 23.87
CA LYS A 208 -9.58 -11.06 23.45
C LYS A 208 -10.64 -10.55 22.47
N ASN A 209 -11.17 -9.36 22.74
CA ASN A 209 -12.05 -8.63 21.85
C ASN A 209 -11.28 -8.27 20.58
N PHE A 210 -11.84 -8.55 19.41
CA PHE A 210 -11.21 -8.28 18.12
C PHE A 210 -11.21 -6.77 17.84
N VAL A 211 -10.18 -6.22 17.23
CA VAL A 211 -10.05 -4.79 16.95
C VAL A 211 -9.66 -4.62 15.49
N THR A 212 -10.44 -3.84 14.74
CA THR A 212 -10.18 -3.53 13.32
C THR A 212 -9.93 -2.03 13.18
N GLY A 213 -8.89 -1.62 12.43
CA GLY A 213 -8.45 -0.21 12.32
C GLY A 213 -8.75 0.46 10.96
N CYS A 214 -8.81 1.80 10.91
CA CYS A 214 -9.04 2.58 9.68
C CYS A 214 -8.27 3.94 9.65
N LYS A 215 -8.08 4.55 8.46
CA LYS A 215 -7.27 5.78 8.24
C LYS A 215 -7.99 6.83 7.37
N ASN A 216 -8.22 8.02 7.95
CA ASN A 216 -8.55 9.36 7.40
C ASN A 216 -9.44 10.11 8.41
N LEU A 217 -8.94 11.09 9.15
CA LEU A 217 -9.80 12.17 9.67
C LEU A 217 -9.10 13.54 9.71
N GLY A 218 -9.63 14.46 8.92
CA GLY A 218 -9.40 15.90 9.08
C GLY A 218 -10.53 16.54 9.87
N LYS A 219 -10.35 16.77 11.18
CA LYS A 219 -10.57 18.07 11.89
C LYS A 219 -10.64 17.97 13.42
N ASN A 220 -10.18 19.08 14.00
CA ASN A 220 -10.01 19.57 15.38
C ASN A 220 -11.19 19.57 16.40
N VAL A 221 -10.84 19.23 17.67
CA VAL A 221 -11.13 19.93 18.98
C VAL A 221 -12.56 19.77 19.56
N THR A 222 -12.88 19.55 20.86
CA THR A 222 -12.26 19.73 22.22
C THR A 222 -12.98 18.84 23.26
N ASP A 223 -12.25 18.47 24.33
CA ASP A 223 -12.67 18.21 25.74
C ASP A 223 -13.20 16.83 26.21
N THR A 224 -12.27 16.10 26.85
CA THR A 224 -12.27 15.49 28.21
C THR A 224 -13.49 14.73 28.79
N TYR A 225 -13.40 13.40 28.94
CA TYR A 225 -12.99 12.66 30.18
C TYR A 225 -13.23 11.13 30.06
N ALA A 226 -12.25 10.37 30.58
CA ALA A 226 -12.16 8.98 31.08
C ALA A 226 -13.43 8.08 31.16
N ASP A 227 -13.40 6.75 30.94
CA ASP A 227 -12.41 5.72 31.28
C ASP A 227 -12.45 4.56 30.26
N ILE A 228 -11.27 3.98 29.97
CA ILE A 228 -11.02 2.91 29.01
C ILE A 228 -10.69 1.62 29.77
N LEU A 229 -11.23 0.47 29.36
CA LEU A 229 -10.66 -0.85 29.67
C LEU A 229 -10.24 -1.53 28.37
N VAL A 230 -9.06 -1.12 27.91
CA VAL A 230 -8.22 -1.74 26.87
C VAL A 230 -6.95 -2.19 27.60
N ASP A 231 -7.09 -3.14 28.52
CA ASP A 231 -6.03 -3.52 29.46
C ASP A 231 -4.94 -4.42 28.86
N ASP A 232 -4.84 -4.54 27.52
CA ASP A 232 -3.83 -5.43 26.93
C ASP A 232 -3.41 -5.11 25.50
N ILE A 233 -3.72 -3.92 24.98
CA ILE A 233 -3.15 -3.47 23.70
C ILE A 233 -1.85 -2.75 24.03
N SER A 234 -0.72 -3.45 23.84
CA SER A 234 0.57 -2.80 23.96
C SER A 234 0.65 -1.67 22.94
N ASP A 235 1.12 -0.49 23.38
CA ASP A 235 1.30 0.77 22.63
C ASP A 235 1.98 0.63 21.24
N LYS A 236 2.45 -0.57 20.86
CA LYS A 236 3.14 -0.85 19.61
C LYS A 236 2.29 -1.33 18.44
N ASP A 237 1.05 -1.77 18.68
CA ASP A 237 0.22 -2.34 17.60
C ASP A 237 -0.75 -1.32 16.97
N LEU A 238 -0.81 -0.10 17.52
CA LEU A 238 -1.70 1.00 17.11
C LEU A 238 -1.09 1.97 16.08
N PHE A 239 0.16 1.77 15.66
CA PHE A 239 0.97 2.83 15.02
C PHE A 239 0.52 3.34 13.63
N ASP A 240 -0.62 2.91 13.07
CA ASP A 240 -1.01 3.37 11.72
C ASP A 240 -2.50 3.58 11.45
N TYR A 241 -3.36 3.61 12.48
CA TYR A 241 -4.81 3.80 12.35
C TYR A 241 -5.30 5.08 13.05
N ASP A 242 -6.18 5.83 12.40
CA ASP A 242 -6.82 7.05 12.96
C ASP A 242 -8.09 6.69 13.76
N CYS A 243 -8.68 5.51 13.54
CA CYS A 243 -9.84 5.04 14.26
C CYS A 243 -9.86 3.51 14.40
N ILE A 244 -10.58 3.01 15.41
CA ILE A 244 -10.72 1.60 15.75
C ILE A 244 -12.19 1.25 15.98
N PHE A 245 -12.58 0.08 15.53
CA PHE A 245 -13.89 -0.52 15.76
C PHE A 245 -13.78 -1.67 16.76
N VAL A 246 -14.65 -1.67 17.77
CA VAL A 246 -14.62 -2.67 18.84
C VAL A 246 -15.97 -3.42 18.89
N PRO A 247 -15.99 -4.73 18.55
CA PRO A 247 -17.04 -5.64 18.95
C PRO A 247 -16.90 -5.93 20.44
N SER A 248 -17.96 -5.68 21.18
CA SER A 248 -17.95 -5.84 22.63
C SER A 248 -18.18 -7.30 23.04
N GLY A 249 -17.10 -8.06 23.24
CA GLY A 249 -17.16 -9.37 23.88
C GLY A 249 -17.24 -9.23 25.41
N GLY A 250 -18.42 -9.51 26.00
CA GLY A 250 -18.59 -9.49 27.47
C GLY A 250 -19.99 -9.11 27.94
N HIS A 251 -20.09 -8.56 29.16
CA HIS A 251 -21.33 -8.04 29.79
C HIS A 251 -21.83 -6.71 29.19
N ILE A 252 -21.05 -6.13 28.29
CA ILE A 252 -21.40 -4.93 27.53
C ILE A 252 -21.79 -5.38 26.11
N ASN A 253 -22.98 -4.97 25.67
CA ASN A 253 -23.45 -5.17 24.31
C ASN A 253 -23.08 -3.94 23.49
N GLY A 254 -22.84 -4.12 22.19
CA GLY A 254 -22.85 -3.00 21.27
C GLY A 254 -21.73 -2.99 20.23
N PHE A 255 -21.82 -1.96 19.39
CA PHE A 255 -20.87 -1.60 18.36
C PHE A 255 -20.30 -0.23 18.70
N TYR A 256 -18.97 -0.13 18.80
CA TYR A 256 -18.29 1.11 19.14
C TYR A 256 -17.32 1.52 18.04
N ILE A 257 -17.19 2.83 17.84
CA ILE A 257 -16.19 3.46 16.98
C ILE A 257 -15.43 4.47 17.83
N TYR A 258 -14.11 4.36 17.83
CA TYR A 258 -13.22 5.29 18.51
C TYR A 258 -12.29 5.96 17.51
N ASP A 259 -12.05 7.27 17.66
CA ASP A 259 -10.90 7.96 17.13
C ASP A 259 -9.70 7.64 18.02
N VAL A 260 -8.61 7.17 17.40
CA VAL A 260 -7.36 6.81 18.07
C VAL A 260 -6.16 7.53 17.47
N SER A 261 -6.40 8.68 16.82
CA SER A 261 -5.36 9.57 16.29
C SER A 261 -4.36 10.00 17.38
N ASP A 262 -4.81 10.09 18.63
CA ASP A 262 -3.95 10.08 19.82
C ASP A 262 -4.16 8.77 20.60
N PRO A 263 -3.28 7.77 20.45
CA PRO A 263 -3.41 6.49 21.15
C PRO A 263 -3.41 6.61 22.67
N ALA A 264 -2.83 7.68 23.22
CA ALA A 264 -2.85 7.92 24.66
C ALA A 264 -4.22 8.44 25.15
N ASN A 265 -5.04 8.97 24.24
CA ASN A 265 -6.35 9.54 24.55
C ASN A 265 -7.41 9.20 23.46
N PRO A 266 -7.87 7.94 23.38
CA PRO A 266 -8.97 7.55 22.50
C PRO A 266 -10.25 8.35 22.76
N ILE A 267 -10.98 8.69 21.70
CA ILE A 267 -12.26 9.42 21.77
C ILE A 267 -13.35 8.56 21.16
N GLU A 268 -14.44 8.29 21.88
CA GLU A 268 -15.61 7.61 21.31
C GLU A 268 -16.30 8.51 20.27
N LEU A 269 -16.39 8.04 19.02
CA LEU A 269 -17.11 8.70 17.94
C LEU A 269 -18.57 8.23 17.85
N PHE A 270 -18.80 6.95 18.14
CA PHE A 270 -20.12 6.34 18.03
C PHE A 270 -20.26 5.11 18.92
N HIS A 271 -21.49 4.88 19.38
CA HIS A 271 -21.88 3.68 20.10
C HIS A 271 -23.34 3.30 19.77
N ASP A 272 -23.54 2.06 19.33
CA ASP A 272 -24.86 1.42 19.26
C ASP A 272 -24.95 0.23 20.24
N ALA A 273 -25.57 0.48 21.39
CA ALA A 273 -25.82 -0.53 22.42
C ALA A 273 -26.80 -1.64 21.97
N SER A 274 -27.60 -1.36 20.94
CA SER A 274 -28.62 -2.29 20.41
C SER A 274 -28.07 -3.25 19.36
N ALA A 275 -26.80 -3.08 18.96
CA ALA A 275 -26.13 -3.98 18.02
C ALA A 275 -26.10 -5.43 18.53
N GLY A 276 -26.14 -5.64 19.85
CA GLY A 276 -26.10 -6.96 20.49
C GLY A 276 -24.67 -7.35 20.84
N LYS A 277 -24.46 -8.63 21.17
CA LYS A 277 -23.14 -9.14 21.53
C LYS A 277 -22.34 -9.47 20.27
N ALA A 278 -21.66 -8.46 19.74
CA ALA A 278 -20.75 -8.62 18.62
C ALA A 278 -19.49 -9.35 19.09
N ASN A 279 -19.14 -10.46 18.44
CA ASN A 279 -17.91 -11.22 18.72
C ASN A 279 -16.78 -10.81 17.78
N SER A 280 -17.10 -10.48 16.52
CA SER A 280 -16.13 -10.13 15.49
C SER A 280 -16.73 -9.09 14.56
N ILE A 281 -15.86 -8.33 13.89
CA ILE A 281 -16.22 -7.31 12.92
C ILE A 281 -15.24 -7.35 11.75
N ASP A 282 -15.78 -7.28 10.53
CA ASP A 282 -15.00 -7.06 9.33
C ASP A 282 -15.48 -5.81 8.59
N ILE A 283 -14.56 -5.13 7.90
CA ILE A 283 -14.81 -3.85 7.25
C ILE A 283 -14.40 -3.93 5.79
N VAL A 284 -15.36 -3.70 4.89
CA VAL A 284 -15.13 -3.66 3.44
C VAL A 284 -15.64 -2.35 2.89
N GLY A 285 -14.72 -1.47 2.50
CA GLY A 285 -15.04 -0.11 2.08
C GLY A 285 -15.77 0.66 3.19
N ASP A 286 -16.97 1.14 2.87
CA ASP A 286 -17.83 1.90 3.78
C ASP A 286 -18.83 1.02 4.57
N LEU A 287 -18.62 -0.29 4.61
CA LEU A 287 -19.53 -1.22 5.29
C LEU A 287 -18.83 -1.94 6.43
N ALA A 288 -19.48 -1.95 7.59
CA ALA A 288 -19.10 -2.74 8.75
C ALA A 288 -20.04 -3.95 8.91
N PHE A 289 -19.44 -5.13 8.98
CA PHE A 289 -20.11 -6.43 9.08
C PHE A 289 -19.84 -7.04 10.45
N LEU A 290 -20.85 -7.11 11.29
CA LEU A 290 -20.73 -7.57 12.67
C LEU A 290 -21.28 -8.97 12.83
N ALA A 291 -20.42 -9.90 13.27
CA ALA A 291 -20.82 -11.21 13.75
C ALA A 291 -21.45 -11.08 15.15
N ILE A 292 -22.77 -11.21 15.24
CA ILE A 292 -23.52 -11.11 16.49
C ILE A 292 -23.84 -12.51 17.02
N LEU A 293 -23.41 -12.77 18.26
CA LEU A 293 -23.70 -14.02 18.94
C LEU A 293 -25.22 -14.23 19.06
N PHE A 294 -25.73 -15.34 18.54
CA PHE A 294 -27.16 -15.69 18.53
C PHE A 294 -28.08 -14.70 17.79
N SER A 295 -27.54 -13.84 16.94
CA SER A 295 -28.34 -12.97 16.07
C SER A 295 -27.82 -12.91 14.64
N GLY A 296 -26.76 -13.65 14.32
CA GLY A 296 -26.24 -13.78 12.96
C GLY A 296 -25.30 -12.65 12.59
N LEU A 297 -25.67 -11.90 11.54
CA LEU A 297 -24.87 -10.85 10.94
C LEU A 297 -25.66 -9.54 10.94
N LYS A 298 -25.05 -8.44 11.42
CA LYS A 298 -25.57 -7.08 11.22
C LYS A 298 -24.63 -6.27 10.33
N ILE A 299 -25.21 -5.42 9.49
CA ILE A 299 -24.47 -4.62 8.51
C ILE A 299 -24.78 -3.14 8.73
N TYR A 300 -23.74 -2.32 8.84
CA TYR A 300 -23.83 -0.87 8.99
C TYR A 300 -23.07 -0.19 7.86
N ASN A 301 -23.63 0.89 7.33
CA ASN A 301 -22.87 1.88 6.57
C ASN A 301 -22.10 2.76 7.56
N ILE A 302 -20.80 2.86 7.36
CA ILE A 302 -19.85 3.63 8.16
C ILE A 302 -19.17 4.75 7.35
N SER A 303 -19.74 5.18 6.21
CA SER A 303 -19.24 6.34 5.42
C SER A 303 -19.13 7.61 6.27
N ASN A 304 -19.91 7.71 7.35
CA ASN A 304 -19.76 8.71 8.40
C ASN A 304 -19.55 8.03 9.76
N LEU A 305 -18.32 8.06 10.26
CA LEU A 305 -17.91 7.40 11.50
C LEU A 305 -18.60 7.94 12.77
N ALA A 306 -19.05 9.20 12.75
CA ALA A 306 -19.79 9.79 13.86
C ALA A 306 -21.30 9.50 13.80
N ALA A 307 -21.81 9.01 12.66
CA ALA A 307 -23.21 8.63 12.48
C ALA A 307 -23.37 7.45 11.52
N PRO A 308 -22.88 6.24 11.88
CA PRO A 308 -23.17 5.02 11.14
C PRO A 308 -24.68 4.77 10.99
N VAL A 309 -25.06 4.15 9.87
CA VAL A 309 -26.45 3.82 9.54
C VAL A 309 -26.60 2.31 9.44
N TYR A 310 -27.45 1.71 10.26
CA TYR A 310 -27.81 0.29 10.13
C TYR A 310 -28.52 0.05 8.78
N LEU A 311 -28.04 -0.93 8.00
CA LEU A 311 -28.57 -1.25 6.68
C LEU A 311 -29.46 -2.50 6.70
N GLY A 312 -29.04 -3.55 7.39
CA GLY A 312 -29.72 -4.84 7.34
C GLY A 312 -29.04 -5.90 8.20
N SER A 313 -29.65 -7.08 8.23
CA SER A 313 -29.11 -8.23 8.94
C SER A 313 -29.52 -9.55 8.32
N TYR A 314 -28.69 -10.56 8.50
CA TYR A 314 -29.05 -11.95 8.30
C TYR A 314 -29.23 -12.58 9.67
N GLU A 315 -30.47 -12.97 10.00
CA GLU A 315 -30.79 -13.59 11.28
C GLU A 315 -30.33 -15.04 11.31
N ASP A 316 -29.55 -15.37 12.32
CA ASP A 316 -29.11 -16.74 12.57
C ASP A 316 -29.09 -17.01 14.08
N SER A 317 -29.70 -18.11 14.51
CA SER A 317 -29.74 -18.53 15.91
C SER A 317 -28.46 -19.23 16.37
N GLY A 318 -27.51 -19.45 15.45
CA GLY A 318 -26.20 -20.02 15.70
C GLY A 318 -25.31 -19.11 16.53
N ALA A 319 -24.29 -19.70 17.14
CA ALA A 319 -23.27 -18.97 17.87
C ALA A 319 -22.23 -18.47 16.87
N ILE A 320 -22.52 -17.34 16.20
CA ILE A 320 -21.55 -16.76 15.26
C ILE A 320 -20.41 -16.14 16.05
N VAL A 321 -19.18 -16.59 15.79
CA VAL A 321 -18.00 -16.19 16.56
C VAL A 321 -17.00 -15.38 15.75
N ASP A 322 -16.92 -15.62 14.43
CA ASP A 322 -16.02 -14.90 13.55
C ASP A 322 -16.66 -14.61 12.19
N ILE A 323 -16.13 -13.59 11.51
CA ILE A 323 -16.53 -13.16 10.19
C ILE A 323 -15.32 -12.73 9.37
N GLN A 324 -15.35 -13.10 8.09
CA GLN A 324 -14.51 -12.48 7.07
C GLN A 324 -15.32 -12.27 5.80
N VAL A 325 -15.20 -11.11 5.17
CA VAL A 325 -15.90 -10.74 3.94
C VAL A 325 -14.87 -10.62 2.82
N ILE A 326 -15.12 -11.33 1.72
CA ILE A 326 -14.31 -11.23 0.50
C ILE A 326 -15.25 -11.04 -0.67
N ASP A 327 -15.01 -9.98 -1.44
CA ASP A 327 -15.91 -9.50 -2.47
C ASP A 327 -17.33 -9.32 -1.89
N ASP A 328 -18.34 -9.99 -2.44
CA ASP A 328 -19.74 -9.91 -2.01
C ASP A 328 -20.17 -11.09 -1.11
N ILE A 329 -19.22 -11.83 -0.52
CA ILE A 329 -19.52 -13.01 0.32
C ILE A 329 -18.95 -12.85 1.72
N ALA A 330 -19.82 -12.93 2.72
CA ALA A 330 -19.46 -13.03 4.14
C ALA A 330 -19.35 -14.50 4.57
N TYR A 331 -18.18 -14.88 5.06
CA TYR A 331 -17.86 -16.18 5.62
C TYR A 331 -17.98 -16.12 7.14
N LEU A 332 -18.96 -16.83 7.69
CA LEU A 332 -19.25 -16.85 9.13
C LEU A 332 -18.85 -18.19 9.73
N SER A 333 -18.22 -18.17 10.90
CA SER A 333 -18.06 -19.38 11.70
C SER A 333 -19.18 -19.49 12.72
N ASP A 334 -19.90 -20.61 12.68
CA ASP A 334 -20.96 -20.94 13.61
C ASP A 334 -20.46 -22.04 14.56
N HIS A 335 -20.32 -21.70 15.84
CA HIS A 335 -19.95 -22.64 16.90
C HIS A 335 -21.05 -23.65 17.24
N GLY A 336 -22.22 -23.55 16.60
CA GLY A 336 -23.41 -24.33 16.88
C GLY A 336 -24.11 -23.84 18.16
N SER A 337 -25.38 -24.16 18.28
CA SER A 337 -26.17 -23.87 19.47
C SER A 337 -26.16 -25.06 20.45
N SER A 338 -26.40 -24.80 21.74
CA SER A 338 -26.62 -25.86 22.73
C SER A 338 -27.86 -26.72 22.44
N SER A 339 -28.70 -26.30 21.50
CA SER A 339 -29.95 -26.96 21.09
C SER A 339 -29.79 -28.03 19.99
N GLY A 340 -28.55 -28.40 19.62
CA GLY A 340 -28.28 -29.50 18.70
C GLY A 340 -28.00 -29.07 17.25
N ASP A 341 -27.81 -27.77 17.00
CA ASP A 341 -27.30 -27.31 15.70
C ASP A 341 -25.85 -27.73 15.52
N THR A 342 -25.55 -28.25 14.34
CA THR A 342 -24.20 -28.65 13.98
C THR A 342 -23.38 -27.41 13.66
N ALA A 343 -22.29 -27.21 14.41
CA ALA A 343 -21.28 -26.20 14.12
C ALA A 343 -20.75 -26.31 12.69
N GLY A 344 -20.25 -25.21 12.15
CA GLY A 344 -19.85 -25.15 10.75
C GLY A 344 -19.54 -23.76 10.22
N ILE A 345 -19.49 -23.64 8.90
CA ILE A 345 -19.16 -22.42 8.18
C ILE A 345 -20.33 -22.04 7.28
N LYS A 346 -20.75 -20.78 7.35
CA LYS A 346 -21.84 -20.23 6.52
C LYS A 346 -21.28 -19.20 5.55
N LEU A 347 -21.76 -19.24 4.31
CA LEU A 347 -21.47 -18.25 3.29
C LEU A 347 -22.75 -17.47 3.03
N ILE A 348 -22.71 -16.17 3.29
CA ILE A 348 -23.83 -15.24 3.11
C ILE A 348 -23.50 -14.32 1.94
N ASP A 349 -24.42 -14.21 1.00
CA ASP A 349 -24.36 -13.18 -0.05
C ASP A 349 -24.71 -11.83 0.58
N VAL A 350 -23.82 -10.87 0.43
CA VAL A 350 -23.96 -9.51 0.94
C VAL A 350 -23.90 -8.45 -0.16
N THR A 351 -24.12 -8.85 -1.43
CA THR A 351 -24.13 -7.93 -2.59
C THR A 351 -25.14 -6.80 -2.38
N ASP A 352 -26.31 -7.12 -1.82
CA ASP A 352 -27.25 -6.13 -1.29
C ASP A 352 -27.18 -6.14 0.25
N PRO A 353 -26.50 -5.16 0.88
CA PRO A 353 -26.32 -5.12 2.33
C PRO A 353 -27.64 -4.90 3.10
N GLN A 354 -28.73 -4.51 2.43
CA GLN A 354 -30.05 -4.42 3.07
C GLN A 354 -30.78 -5.77 3.10
N ASN A 355 -30.41 -6.71 2.22
CA ASN A 355 -31.08 -7.99 2.04
C ASN A 355 -30.08 -9.17 1.93
N PRO A 356 -29.21 -9.39 2.94
CA PRO A 356 -28.26 -10.50 2.91
C PRO A 356 -28.97 -11.85 3.00
N PHE A 357 -28.46 -12.87 2.29
CA PHE A 357 -29.05 -14.22 2.32
C PHE A 357 -28.02 -15.35 2.29
N LEU A 358 -28.38 -16.48 2.88
CA LEU A 358 -27.53 -17.67 2.95
C LEU A 358 -27.34 -18.30 1.56
N ILE A 359 -26.09 -18.46 1.13
CA ILE A 359 -25.71 -19.24 -0.07
C ILE A 359 -25.48 -20.69 0.33
N VAL A 360 -24.59 -20.92 1.31
CA VAL A 360 -24.14 -22.26 1.69
C VAL A 360 -23.99 -22.37 3.21
N ASN A 361 -24.38 -23.51 3.75
CA ASN A 361 -24.13 -23.90 5.15
C ASN A 361 -23.38 -25.23 5.18
N TYR A 362 -22.06 -25.16 5.40
CA TYR A 362 -21.22 -26.33 5.59
C TYR A 362 -21.28 -26.77 7.04
N ARG A 363 -21.89 -27.94 7.29
CA ARG A 363 -22.06 -28.51 8.62
C ARG A 363 -21.02 -29.59 8.90
N GLY A 364 -20.47 -29.59 10.11
CA GLY A 364 -19.48 -30.56 10.57
C GLY A 364 -18.04 -30.11 10.34
N GLY A 365 -17.10 -30.67 11.11
CA GLY A 365 -15.68 -30.32 11.06
C GLY A 365 -15.08 -30.03 12.43
N GLY A 366 -15.87 -29.52 13.36
CA GLY A 366 -15.43 -29.06 14.67
C GLY A 366 -16.23 -27.82 15.07
N LYS A 367 -15.76 -27.06 16.06
CA LYS A 367 -16.31 -25.75 16.42
C LYS A 367 -15.35 -24.67 15.93
N PRO A 368 -15.58 -24.10 14.73
CA PRO A 368 -14.62 -23.18 14.13
C PRO A 368 -14.62 -21.87 14.90
N SER A 369 -13.52 -21.59 15.58
CA SER A 369 -13.36 -20.38 16.39
C SER A 369 -12.96 -19.18 15.55
N ASN A 370 -12.05 -19.39 14.60
CA ASN A 370 -11.52 -18.35 13.70
C ASN A 370 -11.56 -18.82 12.25
N LEU A 371 -11.74 -17.88 11.33
CA LEU A 371 -11.67 -18.10 9.89
C LEU A 371 -10.58 -17.27 9.23
N PHE A 372 -9.97 -17.84 8.20
CA PHE A 372 -9.14 -17.11 7.26
C PHE A 372 -9.39 -17.63 5.86
N VAL A 373 -9.73 -16.75 4.92
CA VAL A 373 -10.09 -17.09 3.56
C VAL A 373 -9.05 -16.51 2.62
N GLN A 374 -8.50 -17.35 1.74
CA GLN A 374 -7.53 -16.95 0.75
C GLN A 374 -7.75 -17.73 -0.55
N ASN A 375 -7.79 -17.03 -1.69
CA ASN A 375 -7.87 -17.65 -3.02
C ASN A 375 -8.94 -18.76 -3.10
N LYS A 376 -10.16 -18.47 -2.64
CA LYS A 376 -11.31 -19.40 -2.60
C LYS A 376 -11.15 -20.62 -1.68
N THR A 377 -10.17 -20.59 -0.78
CA THR A 377 -9.94 -21.63 0.23
C THR A 377 -10.22 -21.04 1.61
N VAL A 378 -11.04 -21.72 2.41
CA VAL A 378 -11.32 -21.34 3.81
C VAL A 378 -10.47 -22.20 4.74
N PHE A 379 -9.66 -21.55 5.55
CA PHE A 379 -8.93 -22.13 6.67
C PHE A 379 -9.72 -21.84 7.94
N SER A 380 -9.93 -22.85 8.77
CA SER A 380 -10.62 -22.70 10.05
C SER A 380 -9.78 -23.32 11.17
N ALA A 381 -9.81 -22.69 12.34
CA ALA A 381 -9.20 -23.22 13.55
C ALA A 381 -10.31 -23.64 14.52
N ASP A 382 -10.37 -24.93 14.85
CA ASP A 382 -11.40 -25.46 15.72
C ASP A 382 -11.00 -25.40 17.20
N TYR A 383 -11.99 -25.08 18.03
CA TYR A 383 -11.90 -25.28 19.47
C TYR A 383 -12.16 -26.76 19.80
N VAL A 384 -11.20 -27.41 20.49
CA VAL A 384 -11.31 -28.81 20.95
C VAL A 384 -12.15 -28.92 22.21
#